data_AF-A0A959EQM1-F1
#
_entry.id   AF-A0A959EQM1-F1
#
_cell.length_a   1.000
_cell.length_b   1.000
_cell.length_c   1.000
_cell.angle_alpha   90.00
_cell.angle_beta   90.00
_cell.angle_gamma   90.00
#
_symmetry.space_group_name_H-M   'P 1'
#
loop_
_entity.id
_entity.type
_entity.pdbx_description
1 polymer ?
#
loop_
_entity_poly.entity_id
_entity_poly.type
_entity_poly.pdbx_seq_one_letter_code
_entity_poly.pdbx_strand_id
1 'polypeptide(L)'
;QLVVIDSIQTLSSPFIDSTPGSISQVRECAGELQRFAKETNIPVFIIGHITKDGSIAGPKLLEHIVDVVLQFEGDHHYTYRILRTLKNRFGSTDEMG
;
A
#
# COMPACT_ATOMS: atom_id res chain seq x y z
N GLN A 1 8.22 15.53 9.18
CA GLN A 1 9.01 14.60 8.33
C GLN A 1 8.03 13.65 7.64
N LEU A 2 8.38 13.08 6.49
CA LEU A 2 7.52 12.23 5.66
C LEU A 2 8.40 11.17 4.98
N VAL A 3 7.91 9.94 4.88
CA VAL A 3 8.55 8.87 4.10
C VAL A 3 7.62 8.42 2.98
N VAL A 4 8.17 8.24 1.78
CA VAL A 4 7.45 7.70 0.61
C VAL A 4 8.26 6.54 0.05
N ILE A 5 7.61 5.38 -0.12
CA ILE A 5 8.21 4.16 -0.67
C ILE A 5 7.57 3.89 -2.04
N ASP A 6 8.38 3.94 -3.11
CA ASP A 6 7.98 3.62 -4.49
C ASP A 6 8.93 2.56 -5.08
N SER A 7 8.63 1.26 -5.03
CA SER A 7 7.39 0.61 -4.56
C SER A 7 7.66 -0.49 -3.55
N ILE A 8 6.67 -0.88 -2.76
CA ILE A 8 6.81 -1.88 -1.68
C ILE A 8 7.33 -3.23 -2.18
N GLN A 9 7.08 -3.58 -3.44
CA GLN A 9 7.57 -4.82 -4.05
C GLN A 9 9.11 -4.88 -4.14
N THR A 10 9.81 -3.75 -4.08
CA THR A 10 11.29 -3.71 -4.15
C THR A 10 11.95 -3.85 -2.79
N LEU A 11 11.19 -3.84 -1.70
CA LEU A 11 11.72 -4.03 -0.35
C LEU A 11 11.86 -5.51 -0.02
N SER A 12 12.82 -5.82 0.82
CA SER A 12 13.05 -7.16 1.36
C SER A 12 13.45 -7.07 2.82
N SER A 13 12.74 -7.80 3.67
CA SER A 13 13.11 -8.01 5.06
C SER A 13 14.03 -9.24 5.17
N PRO A 14 15.15 -9.15 5.90
CA PRO A 14 16.03 -10.29 6.16
C PRO A 14 15.41 -11.30 7.15
N PHE A 15 14.28 -10.97 7.79
CA PHE A 15 13.64 -11.84 8.78
C PHE A 15 12.75 -12.93 8.16
N ILE A 16 12.51 -12.88 6.85
CA ILE A 16 11.76 -13.92 6.12
C ILE A 16 12.60 -14.46 4.98
N ASP A 17 12.77 -15.78 4.96
CA ASP A 17 13.37 -16.48 3.83
C ASP A 17 12.35 -16.62 2.69
N SER A 18 12.21 -15.57 1.90
CA SER A 18 11.35 -15.55 0.72
C SER A 18 11.83 -14.52 -0.30
N THR A 19 11.53 -14.76 -1.57
CA THR A 19 11.95 -13.91 -2.68
C THR A 19 11.40 -12.48 -2.52
N PRO A 20 12.21 -11.43 -2.77
CA PRO A 20 11.74 -10.05 -2.87
C PRO A 20 10.52 -9.91 -3.78
N GLY A 21 9.57 -9.05 -3.40
CA GLY A 21 8.32 -8.87 -4.11
C GLY A 21 7.28 -9.99 -3.93
N SER A 22 7.62 -11.08 -3.24
CA SER A 22 6.61 -12.08 -2.83
C SER A 22 5.60 -11.47 -1.84
N ILE A 23 4.41 -12.08 -1.77
CA ILE A 23 3.36 -11.66 -0.85
C ILE A 23 3.85 -11.62 0.61
N SER A 24 4.63 -12.62 1.02
CA SER A 24 5.19 -12.70 2.37
C SER A 24 6.16 -11.55 2.66
N GLN A 25 7.08 -11.25 1.73
CA GLN A 25 8.00 -10.10 1.86
C GLN A 25 7.23 -8.78 1.97
N VAL A 26 6.25 -8.55 1.09
CA VAL A 26 5.46 -7.31 1.05
C VAL A 26 4.70 -7.11 2.36
N ARG A 27 4.11 -8.16 2.93
CA ARG A 27 3.41 -8.08 4.23
C ARG A 27 4.35 -7.75 5.37
N GLU A 28 5.52 -8.37 5.43
CA GLU A 28 6.47 -8.10 6.52
C GLU A 28 7.02 -6.69 6.45
N CYS A 29 7.48 -6.26 5.26
CA CYS A 29 7.97 -4.90 5.06
C CYS A 29 6.90 -3.86 5.42
N ALA A 30 5.64 -4.09 5.03
CA ALA A 30 4.53 -3.20 5.42
C ALA A 30 4.30 -3.18 6.94
N GLY A 31 4.44 -4.33 7.62
CA GLY A 31 4.36 -4.42 9.08
C GLY A 31 5.49 -3.67 9.78
N GLU A 32 6.73 -3.82 9.31
CA GLU A 32 7.88 -3.06 9.80
C GLU A 32 7.70 -1.55 9.63
N LEU A 33 7.26 -1.11 8.44
CA LEU A 33 6.99 0.29 8.15
C LEU A 33 5.85 0.85 9.01
N GLN A 34 4.80 0.06 9.29
CA GLN A 34 3.73 0.47 10.18
C GLN A 34 4.23 0.66 11.62
N ARG A 35 5.07 -0.26 12.12
CA ARG A 35 5.69 -0.14 13.45
C ARG A 35 6.55 1.13 13.52
N PHE A 36 7.41 1.34 12.52
CA PHE A 36 8.22 2.55 12.39
C PHE A 36 7.37 3.82 12.41
N ALA A 37 6.28 3.88 11.64
CA ALA A 37 5.40 5.04 11.59
C ALA A 37 4.80 5.38 12.96
N LYS A 38 4.37 4.35 13.72
CA LYS A 38 3.81 4.51 15.07
C LYS A 38 4.83 4.94 16.11
N GLU A 39 6.04 4.38 16.06
CA GLU A 39 7.10 4.70 17.02
C GLU A 39 7.67 6.10 16.80
N THR A 40 7.74 6.54 15.55
CA THR A 40 8.36 7.82 15.18
C THR A 40 7.36 8.96 14.99
N ASN A 41 6.06 8.65 14.91
CA ASN A 41 5.01 9.58 14.46
C ASN A 41 5.28 10.21 13.09
N ILE A 42 6.03 9.51 12.23
CA ILE A 42 6.30 9.95 10.86
C ILE A 42 5.29 9.28 9.92
N PRO A 43 4.50 10.04 9.14
CA PRO A 43 3.65 9.46 8.11
C PRO A 43 4.46 8.71 7.05
N VAL A 44 3.97 7.53 6.66
CA VAL A 44 4.60 6.67 5.65
C VAL A 44 3.59 6.37 4.54
N PHE A 45 3.94 6.75 3.31
CA PHE A 45 3.20 6.40 2.10
C PHE A 45 3.88 5.21 1.42
N ILE A 46 3.08 4.21 1.06
CA ILE A 46 3.54 2.99 0.43
C ILE A 46 2.84 2.86 -0.92
N ILE A 47 3.61 2.86 -2.00
CA ILE A 47 3.11 2.65 -3.36
C ILE A 47 3.26 1.16 -3.69
N GLY A 48 2.17 0.56 -4.16
CA GLY A 48 2.13 -0.82 -4.60
C GLY A 48 1.45 -0.93 -5.96
N HIS A 49 2.14 -1.54 -6.92
CA HIS A 49 1.57 -1.86 -8.23
C HIS A 49 0.66 -3.09 -8.18
N ILE A 50 -0.51 -3.01 -8.80
CA ILE A 50 -1.39 -4.16 -9.02
C ILE A 50 -0.93 -4.87 -10.31
N THR A 51 -0.65 -6.17 -10.24
CA THR A 51 -0.27 -6.97 -11.42
C THR A 51 -1.46 -7.22 -12.34
N LYS A 52 -1.20 -7.58 -13.60
CA LYS A 52 -2.22 -7.76 -14.67
C LYS A 52 -3.29 -8.80 -14.32
N ASP A 53 -2.92 -9.74 -13.47
CA ASP A 53 -3.69 -10.88 -12.96
C ASP A 53 -4.41 -10.55 -11.63
N GLY A 54 -4.30 -9.31 -11.14
CA GLY A 54 -5.02 -8.79 -9.96
C GLY A 54 -4.61 -9.41 -8.62
N SER A 55 -3.60 -10.29 -8.63
CA SER A 55 -3.32 -11.22 -7.52
C SER A 55 -2.21 -10.76 -6.58
N ILE A 56 -1.22 -10.00 -7.07
CA ILE A 56 -0.09 -9.56 -6.26
C ILE A 56 -0.28 -8.10 -5.85
N ALA A 57 -0.25 -7.87 -4.54
CA ALA A 57 -0.36 -6.55 -3.90
C ALA A 57 -1.68 -5.80 -4.15
N GLY A 58 -2.76 -6.54 -4.36
CA GLY A 58 -4.10 -5.95 -4.28
C GLY A 58 -4.35 -5.30 -2.91
N PRO A 59 -5.16 -4.23 -2.83
CA PRO A 59 -5.49 -3.50 -1.61
C PRO A 59 -5.75 -4.41 -0.40
N LYS A 60 -6.51 -5.49 -0.62
CA LYS A 60 -6.89 -6.50 0.39
C LYS A 60 -5.72 -7.11 1.15
N LEU A 61 -4.56 -7.26 0.50
CA LEU A 61 -3.39 -7.89 1.11
C LEU A 61 -2.87 -7.07 2.30
N LEU A 62 -2.83 -5.75 2.12
CA LEU A 62 -2.29 -4.80 3.09
C LEU A 62 -3.38 -4.10 3.89
N GLU A 63 -4.64 -4.25 3.48
CA GLU A 63 -5.80 -3.54 4.05
C GLU A 63 -5.89 -3.66 5.56
N HIS A 64 -5.59 -4.83 6.14
CA HIS A 64 -5.62 -4.99 7.59
C HIS A 64 -4.40 -4.38 8.31
N ILE A 65 -3.28 -4.23 7.60
CA ILE A 65 -1.99 -3.75 8.15
C ILE A 65 -1.98 -2.22 8.21
N VAL A 66 -2.44 -1.55 7.14
CA VAL A 66 -2.33 -0.08 7.02
C VAL A 66 -3.56 0.65 7.56
N ASP A 67 -3.42 1.95 7.83
CA ASP A 67 -4.51 2.78 8.36
C ASP A 67 -5.39 3.38 7.25
N VAL A 68 -4.80 3.62 6.06
CA VAL A 68 -5.48 4.16 4.88
C VAL A 68 -5.09 3.33 3.66
N VAL A 69 -6.06 3.04 2.80
CA VAL A 69 -5.86 2.38 1.52
C VAL A 69 -6.55 3.20 0.45
N LEU A 70 -5.76 3.67 -0.52
CA LEU A 70 -6.22 4.41 -1.68
C LEU A 70 -5.89 3.61 -2.94
N GLN A 71 -6.81 3.60 -3.89
CA GLN A 71 -6.65 2.92 -5.17
C GLN A 71 -6.74 3.95 -6.28
N PHE A 72 -5.70 4.01 -7.12
CA PHE A 72 -5.70 4.84 -8.30
C PHE A 72 -6.23 4.05 -9.50
N GLU A 73 -7.41 4.41 -9.98
CA GLU A 73 -8.10 3.76 -11.07
C GLU A 73 -8.10 4.68 -12.29
N GLY A 74 -8.04 4.10 -13.49
CA GLY A 74 -8.40 4.83 -14.68
C GLY A 74 -8.84 3.89 -15.78
N ASP A 75 -9.95 4.26 -16.41
CA ASP A 75 -10.50 3.60 -17.58
C ASP A 75 -9.91 4.26 -18.82
N HIS A 76 -9.57 3.46 -19.83
CA HIS A 76 -9.03 3.94 -21.10
C HIS A 76 -9.97 4.91 -21.83
N HIS A 77 -11.28 4.88 -21.53
CA HIS A 77 -12.28 5.74 -22.17
C HIS A 77 -12.43 7.11 -21.52
N TYR A 78 -11.87 7.32 -20.32
CA TYR A 78 -11.98 8.59 -19.60
C TYR A 78 -10.61 9.25 -19.46
N THR A 79 -10.55 10.56 -19.70
CA THR A 79 -9.29 11.33 -19.61
C THR A 79 -8.81 11.51 -18.18
N TYR A 80 -9.70 11.38 -17.20
CA TYR A 80 -9.39 11.54 -15.78
C TYR A 80 -9.10 10.20 -15.10
N ARG A 81 -8.24 10.25 -14.09
CA ARG A 81 -7.99 9.16 -13.15
C ARG A 81 -8.82 9.41 -11.89
N ILE A 82 -9.24 8.35 -11.21
CA ILE A 82 -10.02 8.41 -9.98
C ILE A 82 -9.14 7.86 -8.85
N LEU A 83 -9.05 8.60 -7.75
CA LEU A 83 -8.47 8.09 -6.51
C LEU A 83 -9.62 7.64 -5.59
N ARG A 84 -9.77 6.33 -5.45
CA ARG A 84 -10.80 5.71 -4.61
C ARG A 84 -10.26 5.39 -3.23
N THR A 85 -10.97 5.84 -2.20
CA THR A 85 -10.68 5.45 -0.82
C THR A 85 -11.33 4.10 -0.52
N LEU A 86 -10.53 3.09 -0.18
CA LEU A 86 -11.01 1.75 0.19
C LEU A 86 -11.04 1.55 1.71
N LYS A 87 -10.10 2.20 2.41
CA LYS A 87 -10.02 2.22 3.86
C LYS A 87 -9.51 3.58 4.31
N ASN A 88 -10.13 4.14 5.34
CA ASN A 88 -9.66 5.36 5.98
C ASN A 88 -9.96 5.31 7.47
N ARG A 89 -8.95 5.13 8.33
CA ARG A 89 -9.14 5.19 9.79
C ARG A 89 -9.28 6.62 10.33
N PHE A 90 -9.10 7.64 9.48
CA PHE A 90 -9.11 9.06 9.86
C PHE A 90 -10.29 9.83 9.28
N GLY A 91 -11.21 9.19 8.55
CA GLY A 91 -12.31 9.86 7.87
C GLY A 91 -13.21 8.89 7.09
N SER A 92 -14.08 9.44 6.24
CA SER A 92 -14.99 8.63 5.43
C SER A 92 -14.24 7.87 4.33
N THR A 93 -14.79 6.72 3.93
CA THR A 93 -14.40 6.01 2.69
C THR A 93 -15.20 6.50 1.47
N ASP A 94 -16.27 7.28 1.70
CA ASP A 94 -17.15 7.79 0.63
C ASP A 94 -16.56 9.02 -0.08
N GLU A 95 -15.37 9.46 0.31
CA GLU A 95 -14.64 10.51 -0.39
C GLU A 95 -14.05 9.95 -1.70
N MET A 96 -14.54 10.48 -2.83
CA MET A 96 -13.98 10.29 -4.16
C MET A 96 -13.38 11.60 -4.67
N GLY A 97 -12.17 11.54 -5.22
CA GLY A 97 -11.43 12.69 -5.78
C GLY A 97 -10.59 12.31 -6.99
#